data_AF-A0A368LCY0-F1
#
_entry.id   AF-A0A368LCY0-F1
#
_cell.length_a   1.000
_cell.length_b   1.000
_cell.length_c   1.000
_cell.angle_alpha   90.00
_cell.angle_beta   90.00
_cell.angle_gamma   90.00
#
_symmetry.space_group_name_H-M   'P 1'
#
loop_
_entity.id
_entity.type
_entity.pdbx_description
1 polymer ?
#
loop_
_entity_poly.entity_id
_entity_poly.type
_entity_poly.pdbx_seq_one_letter_code
_entity_poly.pdbx_strand_id
1 'polypeptide(L)'
;MSRFDADSDWWEKFGLRADASKPTGPYEHRLARAAHDVLRAHPPTAFASGDGAAPLSLEDVVALVDAAAAEAKREHESEWERDAEEQRRVGWEKIEDSLAGPDADDQISIGRWAGISRGEAIAWCWNLFQYEPHGFVHPGTEVRARALNSLRAGDIPEVFGYPERARELKERGVMPREYRRYREALGSKIAPVPLAPTGE
;
A
#
# COMPACT_ATOMS: atom_id res chain seq x y z
N MET A 1 48.83 -1.51 -0.71
CA MET A 1 47.95 -1.32 0.48
C MET A 1 46.62 -0.79 -0.03
N SER A 2 45.65 -1.69 -0.24
CA SER A 2 44.32 -1.32 -0.70
C SER A 2 43.56 -0.67 0.46
N ARG A 3 43.01 0.52 0.25
CA ARG A 3 42.07 1.16 1.16
C ARG A 3 40.84 0.24 1.27
N PHE A 4 40.64 -0.38 2.42
CA PHE A 4 39.32 -0.87 2.77
C PHE A 4 38.45 0.36 2.98
N ASP A 5 37.46 0.58 2.10
CA ASP A 5 36.44 1.60 2.31
C ASP A 5 35.76 1.33 3.66
N ALA A 6 35.87 2.30 4.56
CA ALA A 6 35.34 2.22 5.93
C ALA A 6 33.82 2.08 5.96
N ASP A 7 33.14 2.37 4.86
CA ASP A 7 31.67 2.36 4.72
C ASP A 7 31.10 1.05 4.14
N SER A 8 31.95 0.07 3.78
CA SER A 8 31.46 -1.22 3.28
C SER A 8 31.15 -2.19 4.42
N ASP A 9 29.92 -2.72 4.42
CA ASP A 9 29.47 -3.72 5.38
C ASP A 9 30.40 -4.96 5.35
N TRP A 10 30.65 -5.60 6.50
CA TRP A 10 31.74 -6.59 6.62
C TRP A 10 31.56 -7.78 5.67
N TRP A 11 30.33 -8.18 5.39
CA TRP A 11 30.02 -9.31 4.50
C TRP A 11 30.31 -8.99 3.03
N GLU A 12 30.20 -7.72 2.60
CA GLU A 12 30.56 -7.30 1.24
C GLU A 12 32.06 -7.46 0.99
N LYS A 13 32.89 -7.24 2.02
CA LYS A 13 34.34 -7.45 1.97
C LYS A 13 34.71 -8.93 1.76
N PHE A 14 33.82 -9.85 2.15
CA PHE A 14 33.95 -11.29 1.90
C PHE A 14 33.25 -11.74 0.60
N GLY A 15 32.71 -10.81 -0.19
CA GLY A 15 31.98 -11.13 -1.43
C GLY A 15 30.62 -11.77 -1.20
N LEU A 16 30.11 -11.75 0.04
CA LEU A 16 28.78 -12.26 0.37
C LEU A 16 27.72 -11.23 -0.04
N ARG A 17 26.61 -11.70 -0.59
CA ARG A 17 25.46 -10.89 -0.99
C ARG A 17 24.19 -11.52 -0.45
N ALA A 18 23.29 -10.69 0.09
CA ALA A 18 21.94 -11.09 0.47
C ALA A 18 21.12 -11.33 -0.81
N ASP A 19 21.27 -12.53 -1.38
CA ASP A 19 20.54 -13.06 -2.53
C ASP A 19 20.67 -12.28 -3.88
N ALA A 20 20.50 -13.00 -4.99
CA ALA A 20 20.81 -12.54 -6.36
C ALA A 20 19.76 -11.59 -6.97
N SER A 21 18.64 -11.37 -6.29
CA SER A 21 17.59 -10.46 -6.73
C SER A 21 17.70 -9.13 -5.97
N LYS A 22 18.03 -8.05 -6.68
CA LYS A 22 17.98 -6.70 -6.09
C LYS A 22 16.56 -6.44 -5.60
N PRO A 23 16.37 -5.89 -4.39
CA PRO A 23 15.06 -5.44 -3.96
C PRO A 23 14.46 -4.52 -5.02
N THR A 24 13.28 -4.86 -5.49
CA THR A 24 12.54 -4.17 -6.56
C THR A 24 11.49 -3.21 -6.02
N GLY A 25 11.15 -3.32 -4.73
CA GLY A 25 10.14 -2.49 -4.08
C GLY A 25 10.44 -2.15 -2.61
N PRO A 26 9.69 -1.19 -2.03
CA PRO A 26 9.89 -0.72 -0.66
C PRO A 26 9.78 -1.82 0.40
N TYR A 27 8.88 -2.79 0.21
CA TYR A 27 8.72 -3.94 1.10
C TYR A 27 9.97 -4.83 1.13
N GLU A 28 10.47 -5.21 -0.04
CA GLU A 28 11.69 -6.02 -0.16
C GLU A 28 12.91 -5.28 0.43
N HIS A 29 12.96 -3.95 0.27
CA HIS A 29 13.98 -3.12 0.93
C HIS A 29 13.89 -3.14 2.45
N ARG A 30 12.69 -3.19 3.05
CA ARG A 30 12.53 -3.30 4.50
C ARG A 30 13.01 -4.65 5.01
N LEU A 31 12.63 -5.75 4.35
CA LEU A 31 13.09 -7.09 4.71
C LEU A 31 14.62 -7.21 4.64
N ALA A 32 15.21 -6.71 3.54
CA ALA A 32 16.66 -6.71 3.37
C ALA A 32 17.36 -5.86 4.44
N ARG A 33 16.78 -4.70 4.81
CA ARG A 33 17.32 -3.86 5.89
C ARG A 33 17.31 -4.58 7.23
N ALA A 34 16.19 -5.19 7.62
CA ALA A 34 16.09 -5.93 8.87
C ALA A 34 17.13 -7.06 8.96
N ALA A 35 17.33 -7.80 7.87
CA ALA A 35 18.37 -8.83 7.77
C ALA A 35 19.79 -8.24 7.89
N HIS A 36 20.07 -7.12 7.20
CA HIS A 36 21.37 -6.46 7.29
C HIS A 36 21.66 -5.89 8.68
N ASP A 37 20.65 -5.36 9.38
CA ASP A 37 20.83 -4.82 10.73
C ASP A 37 21.32 -5.89 11.71
N VAL A 38 20.79 -7.12 11.61
CA VAL A 38 21.29 -8.29 12.36
C VAL A 38 22.75 -8.58 12.00
N LEU A 39 23.08 -8.63 10.71
CA LEU A 39 24.47 -8.88 10.28
C LEU A 39 25.44 -7.80 10.79
N ARG A 40 25.05 -6.51 10.82
CA ARG A 40 25.91 -5.43 11.37
C ARG A 40 26.15 -5.58 12.86
N ALA A 41 25.14 -6.04 13.60
CA ALA A 41 25.25 -6.28 15.04
C ALA A 41 26.16 -7.46 15.39
N HIS A 42 26.37 -8.39 14.45
CA HIS A 42 27.13 -9.62 14.66
C HIS A 42 28.29 -9.80 13.66
N PRO A 43 29.32 -8.93 13.69
CA PRO A 43 30.50 -9.11 12.85
C PRO A 43 31.30 -10.36 13.28
N PRO A 44 31.89 -11.12 12.34
CA PRO A 44 32.71 -12.29 12.67
C PRO A 44 33.93 -11.88 13.49
N THR A 45 34.12 -12.49 14.66
CA THR A 45 35.29 -12.27 15.51
C THR A 45 36.27 -13.43 15.34
N ALA A 46 37.47 -13.17 14.79
CA ALA A 46 38.44 -14.21 14.47
C ALA A 46 39.17 -14.81 15.69
N PHE A 47 39.20 -14.13 16.84
CA PHE A 47 39.86 -14.61 18.06
C PHE A 47 39.15 -14.08 19.31
N ALA A 48 38.66 -14.97 20.17
CA ALA A 48 38.01 -14.61 21.42
C ALA A 48 39.00 -14.00 22.42
N SER A 49 38.70 -12.84 22.98
CA SER A 49 39.01 -12.48 24.36
C SER A 49 38.43 -11.12 24.71
N GLY A 50 37.38 -11.12 25.54
CA GLY A 50 36.84 -9.91 26.14
C GLY A 50 35.47 -10.20 26.73
N ASP A 51 35.35 -10.04 28.05
CA ASP A 51 34.17 -10.33 28.85
C ASP A 51 32.86 -9.86 28.19
N GLY A 52 31.98 -10.82 27.94
CA GLY A 52 30.68 -10.63 27.31
C GLY A 52 30.18 -11.95 26.75
N ALA A 53 28.85 -12.08 26.65
CA ALA A 53 28.08 -13.25 26.21
C ALA A 53 28.81 -14.24 25.26
N ALA A 54 28.53 -15.53 25.43
CA ALA A 54 29.07 -16.61 24.59
C ALA A 54 28.94 -16.28 23.09
N PRO A 55 29.98 -16.52 22.28
CA PRO A 55 29.95 -16.21 20.86
C PRO A 55 28.85 -17.02 20.17
N LEU A 56 28.10 -16.36 19.29
CA LEU A 56 27.07 -17.00 18.46
C LEU A 56 27.71 -17.86 17.37
N SER A 57 27.12 -19.02 17.10
CA SER A 57 27.47 -19.81 15.92
C SER A 57 26.89 -19.18 14.65
N LEU A 58 27.37 -19.61 13.49
CA LEU A 58 26.77 -19.20 12.22
C LEU A 58 25.28 -19.57 12.12
N GLU A 59 24.90 -20.74 12.65
CA GLU A 59 23.51 -21.21 12.67
C GLU A 59 22.64 -20.29 13.53
N ASP A 60 23.16 -19.82 14.67
CA ASP A 60 22.44 -18.86 15.52
C ASP A 60 22.25 -17.52 14.81
N VAL A 61 23.27 -17.02 14.10
CA VAL A 61 23.17 -15.77 13.32
C VAL A 61 22.17 -15.91 12.17
N VAL A 62 22.15 -17.07 11.48
CA VAL A 62 21.16 -17.36 10.43
C VAL A 62 19.74 -17.35 11.01
N ALA A 63 19.53 -18.00 12.15
CA ALA A 63 18.23 -18.02 12.83
C ALA A 63 17.77 -16.61 13.23
N LEU A 64 18.68 -15.73 13.67
CA LEU A 64 18.38 -14.33 13.99
C LEU A 64 18.00 -13.52 12.75
N VAL A 65 18.70 -13.72 11.62
CA VAL A 65 18.37 -13.07 10.35
C VAL A 65 16.98 -13.47 9.87
N ASP A 66 16.67 -14.78 9.90
CA ASP A 66 15.35 -15.29 9.52
C ASP A 66 14.24 -14.76 10.43
N ALA A 67 14.50 -14.71 11.74
CA ALA A 67 13.56 -14.15 12.72
C ALA A 67 13.30 -12.66 12.48
N ALA A 68 14.33 -11.87 12.20
CA ALA A 68 14.21 -10.44 11.92
C ALA A 68 13.44 -10.17 10.61
N ALA A 69 13.72 -10.93 9.55
CA ALA A 69 12.95 -10.84 8.30
C ALA A 69 11.48 -11.24 8.50
N ALA A 70 11.21 -12.28 9.30
CA ALA A 70 9.86 -12.71 9.62
C ALA A 70 9.09 -11.67 10.46
N GLU A 71 9.76 -10.99 11.40
CA GLU A 71 9.16 -9.89 12.16
C GLU A 71 8.83 -8.70 11.27
N ALA A 72 9.79 -8.24 10.45
CA ALA A 72 9.57 -7.15 9.51
C ALA A 72 8.41 -7.44 8.53
N LYS A 73 8.22 -8.71 8.14
CA LYS A 73 7.06 -9.15 7.38
C LYS A 73 5.75 -9.02 8.17
N ARG A 74 5.70 -9.51 9.41
CA ARG A 74 4.50 -9.41 10.27
C ARG A 74 4.12 -7.96 10.53
N GLU A 75 5.09 -7.11 10.84
CA GLU A 75 4.87 -5.66 11.03
C GLU A 75 4.29 -5.03 9.77
N HIS A 76 4.84 -5.35 8.60
CA HIS A 76 4.32 -4.86 7.33
C HIS A 76 2.89 -5.33 7.05
N GLU A 77 2.59 -6.62 7.28
CA GLU A 77 1.24 -7.16 7.12
C GLU A 77 0.24 -6.48 8.07
N SER A 78 0.65 -6.21 9.32
CA SER A 78 -0.17 -5.51 10.31
C SER A 78 -0.39 -4.03 9.98
N GLU A 79 0.63 -3.32 9.50
CA GLU A 79 0.49 -1.97 8.93
C GLU A 79 -0.50 -1.97 7.77
N TRP A 80 -0.34 -2.91 6.85
CA TRP A 80 -1.17 -3.03 5.67
C TRP A 80 -2.64 -3.29 6.02
N GLU A 81 -2.89 -4.15 7.00
CA GLU A 81 -4.24 -4.44 7.48
C GLU A 81 -4.88 -3.23 8.15
N ARG A 82 -4.13 -2.49 8.98
CA ARG A 82 -4.60 -1.25 9.61
C ARG A 82 -4.93 -0.18 8.57
N ASP A 83 -4.03 0.04 7.61
CA ASP A 83 -4.26 1.00 6.51
C ASP A 83 -5.47 0.61 5.66
N ALA A 84 -5.64 -0.69 5.42
CA ALA A 84 -6.79 -1.18 4.67
C ALA A 84 -8.10 -0.99 5.45
N GLU A 85 -8.10 -1.22 6.77
CA GLU A 85 -9.29 -0.97 7.60
C GLU A 85 -9.63 0.51 7.65
N GLU A 86 -8.64 1.39 7.83
CA GLU A 86 -8.87 2.83 7.84
C GLU A 86 -9.40 3.33 6.49
N GLN A 87 -8.88 2.82 5.37
CA GLN A 87 -9.41 3.15 4.05
C GLN A 87 -10.82 2.62 3.82
N ARG A 88 -11.16 1.44 4.38
CA ARG A 88 -12.54 0.96 4.40
C ARG A 88 -13.42 1.93 5.17
N ARG A 89 -13.04 2.34 6.38
CA ARG A 89 -13.79 3.29 7.20
C ARG A 89 -14.01 4.63 6.48
N VAL A 90 -12.93 5.24 5.98
CA VAL A 90 -12.98 6.52 5.26
C VAL A 90 -13.83 6.43 3.99
N GLY A 91 -13.75 5.31 3.24
CA GLY A 91 -14.57 5.16 2.05
C GLY A 91 -16.07 5.03 2.36
N TRP A 92 -16.45 4.44 3.51
CA TRP A 92 -17.86 4.39 3.95
C TRP A 92 -18.32 5.81 4.28
N GLU A 93 -17.54 6.52 5.08
CA GLU A 93 -17.79 7.92 5.47
C GLU A 93 -18.01 8.79 4.22
N LYS A 94 -17.11 8.72 3.23
CA LYS A 94 -17.22 9.53 2.01
C LYS A 94 -18.40 9.18 1.12
N ILE A 95 -18.82 7.91 1.08
CA ILE A 95 -20.03 7.50 0.36
C ILE A 95 -21.29 8.04 1.06
N GLU A 96 -21.35 7.94 2.39
CA GLU A 96 -22.51 8.45 3.13
C GLU A 96 -22.59 9.98 3.04
N ASP A 97 -21.46 10.68 3.20
CA ASP A 97 -21.37 12.13 3.02
C ASP A 97 -21.87 12.56 1.64
N SER A 98 -21.43 11.87 0.57
CA SER A 98 -21.80 12.27 -0.79
C SER A 98 -23.26 12.00 -1.11
N LEU A 99 -23.88 10.99 -0.49
CA LEU A 99 -25.29 10.65 -0.69
C LEU A 99 -26.23 11.47 0.21
N ALA A 100 -25.72 12.09 1.28
CA ALA A 100 -26.49 12.93 2.19
C ALA A 100 -26.26 14.44 1.97
N GLY A 101 -25.31 14.80 1.10
CA GLY A 101 -24.95 16.18 0.80
C GLY A 101 -26.09 17.00 0.19
N PRO A 102 -26.05 18.35 0.30
CA PRO A 102 -27.08 19.23 -0.22
C PRO A 102 -27.21 19.18 -1.75
N ASP A 103 -26.14 18.80 -2.44
CA ASP A 103 -26.05 18.63 -3.89
C ASP A 103 -26.11 17.15 -4.33
N ALA A 104 -26.45 16.22 -3.42
CA ALA A 104 -26.41 14.79 -3.70
C ALA A 104 -27.33 14.37 -4.86
N ASP A 105 -28.50 15.00 -4.95
CA ASP A 105 -29.52 14.73 -5.97
C ASP A 105 -29.33 15.55 -7.26
N ASP A 106 -28.37 16.48 -7.28
CA ASP A 106 -28.09 17.33 -8.44
C ASP A 106 -27.66 16.46 -9.62
N GLN A 107 -28.41 16.55 -10.72
CA GLN A 107 -28.13 15.78 -11.92
C GLN A 107 -26.95 16.39 -12.68
N ILE A 108 -25.94 15.57 -12.95
CA ILE A 108 -24.84 15.97 -13.81
C ILE A 108 -25.36 16.08 -15.24
N SER A 109 -25.17 17.24 -15.88
CA SER A 109 -25.71 17.55 -17.21
C SER A 109 -24.67 17.46 -18.33
N ILE A 110 -23.38 17.49 -18.01
CA ILE A 110 -22.28 17.54 -18.98
C ILE A 110 -21.25 16.46 -18.64
N GLY A 111 -20.55 15.98 -19.66
CA GLY A 111 -19.40 15.10 -19.51
C GLY A 111 -19.78 13.63 -19.39
N ARG A 112 -18.80 12.81 -19.03
CA ARG A 112 -18.98 11.34 -19.02
C ARG A 112 -19.84 10.87 -17.88
N TRP A 113 -20.11 11.69 -16.87
CA TRP A 113 -21.03 11.38 -15.76
C TRP A 113 -22.46 11.87 -15.97
N ALA A 114 -22.76 12.47 -17.14
CA ALA A 114 -24.09 12.99 -17.42
C ALA A 114 -25.19 11.93 -17.20
N GLY A 115 -26.27 12.34 -16.54
CA GLY A 115 -27.42 11.50 -16.18
C GLY A 115 -27.27 10.68 -14.88
N ILE A 116 -26.16 10.85 -14.15
CA ILE A 116 -25.96 10.31 -12.80
C ILE A 116 -26.00 11.50 -11.83
N SER A 117 -26.55 11.30 -10.62
CA SER A 117 -26.54 12.37 -9.61
C SER A 117 -25.12 12.60 -9.09
N ARG A 118 -24.83 13.81 -8.63
CA ARG A 118 -23.51 14.18 -8.12
C ARG A 118 -23.09 13.29 -6.95
N GLY A 119 -24.02 13.04 -6.01
CA GLY A 119 -23.78 12.17 -4.86
C GLY A 119 -23.49 10.73 -5.25
N GLU A 120 -24.24 10.17 -6.22
CA GLU A 120 -24.00 8.83 -6.75
C GLU A 120 -22.64 8.73 -7.46
N ALA A 121 -22.28 9.72 -8.28
CA ALA A 121 -21.02 9.72 -9.01
C ALA A 121 -19.81 9.72 -8.07
N ILE A 122 -19.82 10.56 -7.04
CA ILE A 122 -18.77 10.58 -6.01
C ILE A 122 -18.70 9.24 -5.26
N ALA A 123 -19.85 8.69 -4.87
CA ALA A 123 -19.91 7.39 -4.18
C ALA A 123 -19.33 6.26 -5.06
N TRP A 124 -19.64 6.25 -6.35
CA TRP A 124 -19.07 5.31 -7.31
C TRP A 124 -17.56 5.47 -7.44
N CYS A 125 -17.06 6.70 -7.55
CA CYS A 125 -15.62 6.93 -7.60
C CYS A 125 -14.91 6.33 -6.38
N TRP A 126 -15.40 6.58 -5.16
CA TRP A 126 -14.78 6.02 -3.94
C TRP A 126 -14.72 4.49 -3.96
N ASN A 127 -15.79 3.83 -4.39
CA ASN A 127 -15.81 2.38 -4.55
C ASN A 127 -14.83 1.88 -5.61
N LEU A 128 -14.89 2.44 -6.82
CA LEU A 128 -14.11 1.94 -7.96
C LEU A 128 -12.61 2.19 -7.78
N PHE A 129 -12.22 3.32 -7.17
CA PHE A 129 -10.82 3.58 -6.82
C PHE A 129 -10.26 2.55 -5.84
N GLN A 130 -11.07 2.11 -4.86
CA GLN A 130 -10.63 1.18 -3.83
C GLN A 130 -10.63 -0.28 -4.30
N TYR A 131 -11.68 -0.69 -5.01
CA TYR A 131 -11.91 -2.10 -5.33
C TYR A 131 -11.58 -2.51 -6.76
N GLU A 132 -11.50 -1.57 -7.71
CA GLU A 132 -11.17 -1.85 -9.11
C GLU A 132 -9.95 -1.04 -9.61
N PRO A 133 -8.82 -0.97 -8.86
CA PRO A 133 -7.67 -0.21 -9.32
C PRO A 133 -7.00 -0.86 -10.55
N HIS A 134 -6.93 -2.20 -10.63
CA HIS A 134 -6.16 -2.91 -11.67
C HIS A 134 -6.83 -3.02 -13.04
N GLY A 135 -8.16 -2.86 -13.11
CA GLY A 135 -8.92 -3.09 -14.35
C GLY A 135 -8.74 -1.98 -15.39
N PHE A 136 -8.31 -0.80 -14.96
CA PHE A 136 -8.32 0.39 -15.81
C PHE A 136 -6.98 1.11 -15.88
N VAL A 137 -6.14 1.09 -14.82
CA VAL A 137 -4.82 1.74 -14.78
C VAL A 137 -3.90 1.10 -13.72
N HIS A 138 -2.59 1.10 -13.93
CA HIS A 138 -1.64 0.61 -12.92
C HIS A 138 -1.73 1.43 -11.60
N PRO A 139 -1.79 0.80 -10.40
CA PRO A 139 -2.05 1.49 -9.13
C PRO A 139 -1.08 2.64 -8.79
N GLY A 140 0.18 2.51 -9.22
CA GLY A 140 1.26 3.48 -8.94
C GLY A 140 1.39 4.62 -9.96
N THR A 141 0.41 4.86 -10.83
CA THR A 141 0.50 5.93 -11.83
C THR A 141 0.18 7.30 -11.25
N GLU A 142 0.91 8.33 -11.73
CA GLU A 142 0.66 9.72 -11.35
C GLU A 142 -0.78 10.15 -11.66
N VAL A 143 -1.32 9.69 -12.79
CA VAL A 143 -2.70 9.99 -13.20
C VAL A 143 -3.69 9.51 -12.15
N ARG A 144 -3.47 8.31 -11.56
CA ARG A 144 -4.33 7.78 -10.50
C ARG A 144 -4.19 8.57 -9.21
N ALA A 145 -2.96 8.93 -8.83
CA ALA A 145 -2.72 9.77 -7.66
C ALA A 145 -3.41 11.13 -7.77
N ARG A 146 -3.29 11.79 -8.93
CA ARG A 146 -3.94 13.08 -9.22
C ARG A 146 -5.46 12.96 -9.16
N ALA A 147 -6.02 11.95 -9.80
CA ALA A 147 -7.47 11.74 -9.82
C ALA A 147 -8.03 11.44 -8.43
N LEU A 148 -7.30 10.69 -7.59
CA LEU A 148 -7.70 10.48 -6.20
C LEU A 148 -7.64 11.77 -5.38
N ASN A 149 -6.65 12.63 -5.60
CA ASN A 149 -6.57 13.93 -4.93
C ASN A 149 -7.73 14.86 -5.36
N SER A 150 -8.09 14.87 -6.64
CA SER A 150 -9.30 15.55 -7.12
C SER A 150 -10.57 15.01 -6.45
N LEU A 151 -10.72 13.68 -6.36
CA LEU A 151 -11.85 13.07 -5.66
C LEU A 151 -11.91 13.47 -4.17
N ARG A 152 -10.75 13.51 -3.49
CA ARG A 152 -10.65 13.98 -2.10
C ARG A 152 -11.05 15.46 -1.94
N ALA A 153 -10.82 16.28 -2.97
CA ALA A 153 -11.23 17.67 -3.01
C ALA A 153 -12.72 17.88 -3.34
N GLY A 154 -13.45 16.80 -3.67
CA GLY A 154 -14.88 16.85 -4.03
C GLY A 154 -15.15 16.96 -5.53
N ASP A 155 -14.12 16.86 -6.36
CA ASP A 155 -14.29 16.75 -7.82
C ASP A 155 -14.69 15.32 -8.22
N ILE A 156 -15.26 15.20 -9.42
CA ILE A 156 -15.66 13.89 -9.99
C ILE A 156 -14.70 13.56 -11.14
N PRO A 157 -13.76 12.61 -10.95
CA PRO A 157 -12.83 12.26 -12.02
C PRO A 157 -13.53 11.61 -13.22
N GLU A 158 -13.21 12.05 -14.44
CA GLU A 158 -13.73 11.47 -15.70
C GLU A 158 -12.85 10.35 -16.29
N VAL A 159 -11.87 9.91 -15.51
CA VAL A 159 -10.80 9.02 -15.94
C VAL A 159 -11.16 7.55 -15.75
N PHE A 160 -10.36 6.68 -16.34
CA PHE A 160 -10.33 5.23 -16.05
C PHE A 160 -11.61 4.45 -16.38
N GLY A 161 -12.50 4.98 -17.23
CA GLY A 161 -13.73 4.26 -17.60
C GLY A 161 -14.70 4.04 -16.42
N TYR A 162 -14.47 4.72 -15.29
CA TYR A 162 -15.34 4.65 -14.13
C TYR A 162 -16.78 5.12 -14.38
N PRO A 163 -17.04 6.16 -15.20
CA PRO A 163 -18.41 6.53 -15.53
C PRO A 163 -19.16 5.40 -16.24
N GLU A 164 -18.52 4.71 -17.20
CA GLU A 164 -19.12 3.57 -17.91
C GLU A 164 -19.33 2.39 -16.98
N ARG A 165 -18.34 2.10 -16.13
CA ARG A 165 -18.43 1.02 -15.14
C ARG A 165 -19.56 1.26 -14.12
N ALA A 166 -19.72 2.49 -13.67
CA ALA A 166 -20.81 2.89 -12.79
C ALA A 166 -22.18 2.72 -13.46
N ARG A 167 -22.30 3.08 -14.74
CA ARG A 167 -23.54 2.83 -15.52
C ARG A 167 -23.85 1.35 -15.65
N GLU A 168 -22.86 0.53 -16.02
CA GLU A 168 -23.06 -0.93 -16.14
C GLU A 168 -23.57 -1.53 -14.82
N LEU A 169 -22.99 -1.12 -13.67
CA LEU A 169 -23.42 -1.58 -12.37
C LEU A 169 -24.84 -1.10 -12.02
N LYS A 170 -25.16 0.17 -12.31
CA LYS A 170 -26.49 0.76 -12.09
C LYS A 170 -27.56 0.11 -12.98
N GLU A 171 -27.27 -0.17 -14.25
CA GLU A 171 -28.16 -0.89 -15.17
C GLU A 171 -28.46 -2.31 -14.68
N ARG A 172 -27.52 -2.92 -13.95
CA ARG A 172 -27.70 -4.21 -13.28
C ARG A 172 -28.41 -4.11 -11.92
N GLY A 173 -28.86 -2.91 -11.55
CA GLY A 173 -29.58 -2.64 -10.30
C GLY A 173 -28.69 -2.60 -9.07
N VAL A 174 -27.37 -2.47 -9.23
CA VAL A 174 -26.43 -2.36 -8.09
C VAL A 174 -26.21 -0.89 -7.76
N MET A 175 -26.43 -0.52 -6.51
CA MET A 175 -26.17 0.83 -6.01
C MET A 175 -24.79 0.91 -5.30
N PRO A 176 -24.20 2.11 -5.12
CA PRO A 176 -22.86 2.24 -4.51
C PRO A 176 -22.72 1.56 -3.14
N ARG A 177 -23.70 1.73 -2.25
CA ARG A 177 -23.69 1.08 -0.92
C ARG A 177 -23.69 -0.44 -1.02
N GLU A 178 -24.49 -0.98 -1.94
CA GLU A 178 -24.65 -2.43 -2.13
C GLU A 178 -23.39 -3.02 -2.73
N TYR A 179 -22.84 -2.37 -3.77
CA TYR A 179 -21.57 -2.76 -4.37
C TYR A 179 -20.48 -2.93 -3.32
N ARG A 180 -20.33 -1.94 -2.43
CA ARG A 180 -19.32 -1.98 -1.38
C ARG A 180 -19.51 -3.15 -0.44
N ARG A 181 -20.73 -3.33 0.09
CA ARG A 181 -21.08 -4.47 0.95
C ARG A 181 -20.76 -5.80 0.27
N TYR A 182 -21.07 -5.95 -1.02
CA TYR A 182 -20.73 -7.16 -1.77
C TYR A 182 -19.22 -7.36 -1.89
N ARG A 183 -18.44 -6.30 -2.18
CA ARG A 183 -16.98 -6.42 -2.28
C ARG A 183 -16.34 -6.78 -0.93
N GLU A 184 -16.80 -6.18 0.15
CA GLU A 184 -16.35 -6.48 1.52
C GLU A 184 -16.73 -7.90 1.94
N ALA A 185 -17.97 -8.35 1.68
CA ALA A 185 -18.42 -9.71 1.97
C ALA A 185 -17.64 -10.78 1.20
N LEU A 186 -17.16 -10.46 -0.01
CA LEU A 186 -16.30 -11.33 -0.81
C LEU A 186 -14.82 -11.32 -0.36
N GLY A 187 -14.47 -10.56 0.68
CA GLY A 187 -13.08 -10.43 1.14
C GLY A 187 -12.17 -9.74 0.12
N SER A 188 -12.73 -8.86 -0.73
CA SER A 188 -11.96 -8.17 -1.76
C SER A 188 -10.86 -7.33 -1.12
N LYS A 189 -9.60 -7.64 -1.47
CA LYS A 189 -8.46 -6.84 -1.01
C LYS A 189 -8.50 -5.47 -1.67
N ILE A 190 -8.36 -4.43 -0.86
CA ILE A 190 -8.11 -3.08 -1.37
C ILE A 190 -6.61 -2.86 -1.47
N ALA A 191 -6.19 -2.20 -2.54
CA ALA A 191 -4.81 -1.73 -2.64
C ALA A 191 -4.71 -0.46 -1.79
N PRO A 192 -3.92 -0.44 -0.70
CA PRO A 192 -3.77 0.75 0.11
C PRO A 192 -3.11 1.81 -0.76
N VAL A 193 -3.82 2.93 -0.89
CA VAL A 193 -3.24 4.14 -1.44
C VAL A 193 -2.76 4.95 -0.26
N PRO A 194 -1.51 5.43 -0.21
CA PRO A 194 -1.09 6.32 0.86
C PRO A 194 -2.12 7.46 0.98
N LEU A 195 -2.74 7.53 2.16
CA LEU A 195 -3.44 8.74 2.57
C LEU A 195 -2.36 9.82 2.57
N ALA A 196 -2.65 10.97 1.95
CA ALA A 196 -1.67 12.06 1.93
C ALA A 196 -1.16 12.28 3.37
N PRO A 197 0.14 12.51 3.59
CA PRO A 197 0.62 12.82 4.93
C PRO A 197 -0.23 13.98 5.43
N THR A 198 -0.91 13.76 6.56
CA THR A 198 -1.51 14.84 7.34
C THR A 198 -0.37 15.82 7.57
N GLY A 199 -0.42 16.97 6.92
CA GLY A 199 0.61 17.99 7.08
C GLY A 199 0.72 18.35 8.55
N GLU A 200 1.88 18.06 9.13
CA GLU A 200 2.40 18.76 10.30
C GLU A 200 3.05 20.08 9.85
#